data_AF-A0A377DGR4-F1
#
_entry.id   AF-A0A377DGR4-F1
#
_cell.length_a   1.000
_cell.length_b   1.000
_cell.length_c   1.000
_cell.angle_alpha   90.00
_cell.angle_beta   90.00
_cell.angle_gamma   90.00
#
_symmetry.space_group_name_H-M   'P 1'
#
loop_
_entity.id
_entity.type
_entity.pdbx_description
1 polymer ?
#
loop_
_entity_poly.entity_id
_entity_poly.type
_entity_poly.pdbx_seq_one_letter_code
_entity_poly.pdbx_strand_id
1 'polypeptide(L)' 'MTLQAEEISPQVTWGTNPGQVISVNDNIPDPASFADPVERASAEKALAYMGLKRVFR' A
#
# COMPACT_ATOMS: atom_id res chain seq x y z
N MET A 1 -12.28 22.25 -4.74
CA MET A 1 -11.47 21.20 -5.39
C MET A 1 -12.42 20.33 -6.18
N THR A 2 -12.17 20.14 -7.47
CA THR A 2 -12.94 19.26 -8.36
C THR A 2 -12.04 18.08 -8.71
N LEU A 3 -12.56 16.86 -8.62
CA LEU A 3 -11.85 15.63 -8.98
C LEU A 3 -12.57 14.98 -10.16
N GLN A 4 -11.82 14.58 -11.17
CA GLN A 4 -12.35 13.84 -12.32
C GLN A 4 -12.34 12.35 -11.98
N ALA A 5 -13.50 11.70 -12.08
CA ALA A 5 -13.64 10.31 -11.65
C ALA A 5 -12.85 9.36 -12.58
N GLU A 6 -12.75 9.71 -13.86
CA GLU A 6 -12.01 8.97 -14.88
C GLU A 6 -10.48 8.95 -14.64
N GLU A 7 -9.95 9.88 -13.86
CA GLU A 7 -8.53 9.94 -13.50
C GLU A 7 -8.19 9.01 -12.32
N ILE A 8 -9.20 8.50 -11.60
CA ILE A 8 -9.03 7.64 -10.44
C ILE A 8 -9.02 6.17 -10.89
N SER A 9 -7.84 5.56 -10.90
CA SER A 9 -7.72 4.13 -11.17
C SER A 9 -8.39 3.28 -10.08
N PRO A 10 -8.87 2.06 -10.40
CA PRO A 10 -9.43 1.14 -9.41
C PRO A 10 -8.48 0.94 -8.23
N GLN A 11 -9.06 0.80 -7.04
CA GLN A 11 -8.34 0.74 -5.77
C GLN A 11 -8.40 -0.67 -5.18
N VAL A 12 -7.31 -1.08 -4.53
CA VAL A 12 -7.21 -2.36 -3.83
C VAL A 12 -6.52 -2.17 -2.48
N THR A 13 -6.96 -2.92 -1.49
CA THR A 13 -6.28 -3.02 -0.20
C THR A 13 -5.19 -4.08 -0.29
N TRP A 14 -3.98 -3.76 0.14
CA TRP A 14 -2.84 -4.70 0.09
C TRP A 14 -2.42 -5.23 1.46
N GLY A 15 -3.01 -4.73 2.54
CA GLY A 15 -2.59 -5.03 3.91
C GLY A 15 -3.72 -5.35 4.88
N THR A 16 -3.45 -5.21 6.17
CA THR A 16 -4.32 -5.63 7.28
C THR A 16 -5.14 -4.49 7.88
N ASN A 17 -5.03 -3.26 7.36
CA ASN A 17 -5.88 -2.15 7.78
C ASN A 17 -6.50 -1.42 6.58
N PRO A 18 -7.65 -0.72 6.74
CA PRO A 18 -8.34 -0.06 5.63
C PRO A 18 -7.56 1.07 4.95
N GLY A 19 -6.55 1.64 5.61
CA GLY A 19 -5.70 2.70 5.06
C GLY A 19 -4.59 2.19 4.15
N GLN A 20 -4.32 0.88 4.13
CA GLN A 20 -3.34 0.25 3.26
C GLN A 20 -3.96 -0.03 1.89
N VAL A 21 -4.23 1.06 1.17
CA VAL A 21 -4.87 1.08 -0.16
C VAL A 21 -3.92 1.66 -1.21
N ILE A 22 -3.93 1.08 -2.40
CA ILE A 22 -3.18 1.56 -3.57
C ILE A 22 -4.04 1.40 -4.83
N SER A 23 -3.63 2.04 -5.93
CA SER A 23 -4.20 1.67 -7.22
C SER A 23 -3.81 0.24 -7.61
N VAL A 24 -4.66 -0.44 -8.37
CA VAL A 24 -4.33 -1.72 -9.04
C VAL A 24 -3.07 -1.64 -9.93
N ASN A 25 -2.65 -0.43 -10.33
CA ASN A 25 -1.48 -0.20 -11.17
C ASN A 25 -0.20 0.08 -10.37
N ASP A 26 -0.31 0.30 -9.05
CA ASP A 26 0.82 0.67 -8.20
C ASP A 26 1.51 -0.56 -7.61
N ASN A 27 2.77 -0.38 -7.20
CA ASN A 27 3.49 -1.37 -6.42
C ASN A 27 3.16 -1.25 -4.93
N ILE A 28 3.20 -2.39 -4.24
CA ILE A 28 3.09 -2.39 -2.78
C ILE A 28 4.30 -1.64 -2.19
N PRO A 29 4.08 -0.69 -1.26
CA PRO A 29 5.17 0.09 -0.67
C PRO A 29 6.22 -0.76 0.04
N ASP A 30 7.49 -0.37 -0.07
CA ASP A 30 8.55 -0.93 0.74
C ASP A 30 8.42 -0.39 2.18
N PRO A 31 8.33 -1.25 3.23
CA PRO A 31 8.30 -0.77 4.61
C PRO A 31 9.46 0.17 4.98
N ALA A 32 10.63 0.01 4.35
CA ALA A 32 11.79 0.88 4.58
C ALA A 32 11.61 2.30 4.04
N SER A 33 10.62 2.56 3.16
CA SER A 33 10.33 3.91 2.66
C SER A 33 9.51 4.76 3.64
N PHE A 34 8.93 4.17 4.68
CA PHE A 34 8.17 4.90 5.69
C PHE A 34 9.10 5.53 6.74
N ALA A 35 9.05 6.85 6.86
CA ALA A 35 9.81 7.59 7.87
C ALA A 35 9.32 7.30 9.29
N ASP A 36 8.01 7.16 9.48
CA ASP A 36 7.42 6.82 10.77
C ASP A 36 7.69 5.33 11.10
N PRO A 37 8.34 5.03 12.25
CA PRO A 37 8.58 3.65 12.66
C PRO A 37 7.31 2.85 12.91
N VAL A 38 6.20 3.49 13.30
CA VAL A 38 4.90 2.84 13.52
C VAL A 38 4.29 2.40 12.19
N GLU A 39 4.32 3.28 11.18
CA GLU A 39 3.83 2.95 9.83
C GLU A 39 4.68 1.84 9.20
N ARG A 40 6.01 1.91 9.35
CA ARG A 40 6.92 0.85 8.93
C ARG A 40 6.58 -0.49 9.56
N ALA A 41 6.43 -0.56 10.88
CA ALA A 41 6.08 -1.78 11.57
C ALA A 41 4.69 -2.31 11.15
N SER A 42 3.75 -1.41 10.84
CA SER A 42 2.44 -1.78 10.31
C SER A 42 2.54 -2.40 8.91
N ALA A 43 3.35 -1.82 8.03
CA ALA A 43 3.60 -2.33 6.68
C ALA A 43 4.31 -3.71 6.73
N GLU A 44 5.32 -3.88 7.58
CA GLU A 44 6.01 -5.17 7.76
C GLU A 44 5.05 -6.28 8.20
N LYS A 45 4.20 -6.01 9.19
CA LYS A 45 3.19 -6.96 9.66
C LYS A 45 2.18 -7.30 8.58
N ALA A 46 1.74 -6.30 7.83
CA ALA A 46 0.80 -6.50 6.73
C ALA A 46 1.39 -7.41 5.65
N LEU A 47 2.62 -7.17 5.22
CA LEU A 47 3.29 -8.03 4.23
C LEU A 47 3.45 -9.46 4.71
N ALA A 48 3.88 -9.64 5.97
CA ALA A 48 4.03 -10.96 6.57
C ALA A 48 2.70 -11.71 6.66
N TYR A 49 1.64 -11.03 7.10
CA TYR A 49 0.29 -11.60 7.21
C TYR A 49 -0.28 -11.99 5.85
N MET A 50 -0.14 -11.11 4.86
CA MET A 50 -0.68 -11.33 3.51
C MET A 50 0.15 -12.31 2.67
N GLY A 51 1.32 -12.74 3.16
CA GLY A 51 2.24 -13.61 2.42
C GLY A 51 2.89 -12.92 1.21
N LEU A 52 2.95 -11.58 1.23
CA LEU A 52 3.46 -10.78 0.12
C LEU A 52 4.95 -10.52 0.31
N LYS A 53 5.71 -10.67 -0.78
CA LYS A 53 7.13 -10.30 -0.82
C LYS A 53 7.28 -8.94 -1.50
N ARG A 54 8.34 -8.20 -1.14
CA ARG A 54 8.73 -6.98 -1.89
C ARG A 54 8.90 -7.36 -3.36
N VAL A 55 8.11 -6.74 -4.24
CA VAL A 55 8.26 -6.90 -5.69
C VAL A 55 9.08 -5.71 -6.18
N PHE A 56 10.37 -5.92 -6.39
CA PHE A 56 11.20 -5.00 -7.18
C PHE A 56 11.09 -5.47 -8.62
N ARG A 57 10.52 -4.66 -9.50
CA ARG A 57 10.62 -4.86 -10.94
C ARG A 57 11.60 -3.85 -11.51
#